data_AF-A0A6A5ZDQ3-F1
#
_entry.id   AF-A0A6A5ZDQ3-F1
#
_cell.length_a   1.000
_cell.length_b   1.000
_cell.length_c   1.000
_cell.angle_alpha   90.00
_cell.angle_beta   90.00
_cell.angle_gamma   90.00
#
_symmetry.space_group_name_H-M   'P 1'
#
loop_
_entity.id
_entity.type
_entity.pdbx_description
1 polymer ?
#
loop_
_entity_poly.entity_id
_entity_poly.type
_entity_poly.pdbx_seq_one_letter_code
_entity_poly.pdbx_strand_id
1 'polypeptide(L)'
;MDPLFRLAAHPQIYFSRMWRFPEYGSWLDVKEIALTAYLCLNMFYVKAELWDDYSRRKKLEDMKRRNQPSPPEEMFDYRLTSSYQHMLVESTGSGRWNYDCAKHPHREFFGVPRGMYTSDLAWAKRHKFGYVTPSDLANTMFKGTHVPSKTDVSSVLILLGKRGLPAELALQVLDFADYRPYGRLPIRDDPLHPDNSEELAKYLRYC
;
A
#
# COMPACT_ATOMS: atom_id res chain seq x y z
N MET A 1 -12.26 -5.54 9.73
CA MET A 1 -12.89 -6.73 10.34
C MET A 1 -14.41 -6.73 10.21
N ASP A 2 -15.10 -5.59 10.34
CA ASP A 2 -16.57 -5.52 10.18
C ASP A 2 -17.08 -6.08 8.84
N PRO A 3 -16.42 -5.83 7.68
CA PRO A 3 -16.82 -6.45 6.41
C PRO A 3 -16.70 -7.98 6.39
N LEU A 4 -15.64 -8.54 7.00
CA LEU A 4 -15.47 -9.99 7.13
C LEU A 4 -16.58 -10.59 8.00
N PHE A 5 -16.95 -9.92 9.09
CA PHE A 5 -18.05 -10.35 9.95
C PHE A 5 -19.42 -10.23 9.27
N ARG A 6 -19.66 -9.17 8.49
CA ARG A 6 -20.89 -9.03 7.67
C ARG A 6 -21.01 -10.10 6.59
N LEU A 7 -19.89 -10.43 5.92
CA LEU A 7 -19.83 -11.53 4.97
C LEU A 7 -20.09 -12.88 5.68
N ALA A 8 -19.44 -13.12 6.81
CA ALA A 8 -19.65 -14.32 7.61
C ALA A 8 -21.10 -14.51 8.08
N ALA A 9 -21.82 -13.40 8.29
CA ALA A 9 -23.22 -13.39 8.70
C ALA A 9 -24.22 -13.60 7.54
N HIS A 10 -23.78 -13.61 6.28
CA HIS A 10 -24.68 -13.74 5.14
C HIS A 10 -25.19 -15.19 5.00
N PRO A 11 -26.51 -15.42 4.87
CA PRO A 11 -27.09 -16.78 4.90
C PRO A 11 -26.68 -17.67 3.71
N GLN A 12 -26.19 -17.07 2.62
CA GLN A 12 -25.63 -17.81 1.47
C GLN A 12 -24.13 -18.12 1.63
N ILE A 13 -23.48 -17.57 2.67
CA ILE A 13 -22.07 -17.81 2.96
C ILE A 13 -21.98 -18.98 3.94
N TYR A 14 -21.52 -20.13 3.45
CA TYR A 14 -21.23 -21.30 4.27
C TYR A 14 -19.96 -21.05 5.09
N PHE A 15 -20.09 -20.32 6.20
CA PHE A 15 -18.96 -19.92 7.03
C PHE A 15 -18.13 -21.14 7.51
N SER A 16 -18.77 -22.25 7.86
CA SER A 16 -18.07 -23.49 8.26
C SER A 16 -17.19 -24.10 7.16
N ARG A 17 -17.48 -23.82 5.88
CA ARG A 17 -16.65 -24.22 4.73
C ARG A 17 -15.67 -23.13 4.27
N MET A 18 -16.03 -21.86 4.42
CA MET A 18 -15.18 -20.72 4.06
C MET A 18 -14.11 -20.40 5.11
N TRP A 19 -14.38 -20.68 6.39
CA TRP A 19 -13.42 -20.53 7.47
C TRP A 19 -12.54 -21.79 7.60
N ARG A 20 -11.89 -22.16 6.50
CA ARG A 20 -10.94 -23.28 6.43
C ARG A 20 -9.52 -22.77 6.14
N PHE A 21 -8.50 -23.46 6.65
CA PHE A 21 -7.09 -23.23 6.27
C PHE A 21 -6.91 -23.50 4.76
N PRO A 22 -6.00 -22.80 4.07
CA PRO A 22 -6.13 -22.53 2.63
C PRO A 22 -6.14 -23.78 1.75
N GLU A 23 -7.18 -23.88 0.91
CA GLU A 23 -7.17 -24.55 -0.39
C GLU A 23 -7.32 -23.44 -1.46
N TYR A 24 -6.46 -23.42 -2.47
CA TYR A 24 -6.16 -22.31 -3.37
C TYR A 24 -7.37 -21.54 -3.96
N GLY A 25 -7.26 -20.20 -3.96
CA GLY A 25 -7.89 -19.25 -4.89
C GLY A 25 -9.41 -19.11 -4.79
N SER A 26 -9.90 -18.01 -4.19
CA SER A 26 -11.29 -17.48 -4.19
C SER A 26 -11.43 -16.43 -3.06
N TRP A 27 -12.66 -16.15 -2.59
CA TRP A 27 -13.01 -15.43 -1.36
C TRP A 27 -12.19 -15.79 -0.12
N LEU A 28 -11.57 -16.98 -0.11
CA LEU A 28 -10.60 -17.40 0.90
C LEU A 28 -9.41 -16.44 1.01
N ASP A 29 -8.99 -15.82 -0.09
CA ASP A 29 -7.87 -14.87 -0.10
C ASP A 29 -8.24 -13.55 0.60
N VAL A 30 -9.53 -13.17 0.62
CA VAL A 30 -9.98 -11.90 1.23
C VAL A 30 -9.57 -11.81 2.69
N LYS A 31 -9.79 -12.87 3.48
CA LYS A 31 -9.42 -12.88 4.91
C LYS A 31 -7.91 -12.82 5.11
N GLU A 32 -7.15 -13.57 4.30
CA GLU A 32 -5.70 -13.72 4.50
C GLU A 32 -4.98 -12.42 4.14
N ILE A 33 -5.41 -11.77 3.06
CA ILE A 33 -4.83 -10.50 2.62
C ILE A 33 -5.20 -9.38 3.60
N ALA A 34 -6.48 -9.30 3.98
CA ALA A 34 -6.95 -8.33 4.96
C ALA A 34 -6.21 -8.47 6.30
N LEU A 35 -6.13 -9.69 6.83
CA LEU A 35 -5.47 -9.97 8.10
C LEU A 35 -3.96 -9.70 8.02
N THR A 36 -3.31 -10.10 6.93
CA THR A 36 -1.87 -9.82 6.70
C THR A 36 -1.62 -8.32 6.71
N ALA A 37 -2.40 -7.54 5.97
CA ALA A 37 -2.27 -6.08 5.95
C ALA A 37 -2.55 -5.45 7.32
N TYR A 38 -3.61 -5.88 7.99
CA TYR A 38 -4.00 -5.41 9.33
C TYR A 38 -2.87 -5.64 10.33
N LEU A 39 -2.40 -6.89 10.47
CA LEU A 39 -1.36 -7.24 11.42
C LEU A 39 -0.06 -6.51 11.11
N CYS A 40 0.35 -6.48 9.85
CA CYS A 40 1.59 -5.84 9.44
C CYS A 40 1.60 -4.34 9.79
N LEU A 41 0.55 -3.60 9.42
CA LEU A 41 0.46 -2.17 9.70
C LEU A 41 0.33 -1.87 11.20
N ASN A 42 -0.47 -2.64 11.94
CA ASN A 42 -0.60 -2.46 13.39
C ASN A 42 0.72 -2.75 14.13
N MET A 43 1.48 -3.76 13.70
CA MET A 43 2.79 -4.08 14.29
C MET A 43 3.80 -2.94 14.11
N PHE A 44 3.80 -2.28 12.96
CA PHE A 44 4.64 -1.10 12.73
C PHE A 44 4.11 0.13 13.46
N TYR A 45 2.80 0.33 13.52
CA TYR A 45 2.19 1.45 14.22
C TYR A 45 2.60 1.50 15.70
N VAL A 46 2.67 0.34 16.37
CA VAL A 46 3.10 0.22 17.79
C VAL A 46 4.57 0.66 18.00
N LYS A 47 5.40 0.64 16.95
CA LYS A 47 6.82 1.02 17.00
C LYS A 47 7.02 2.38 16.35
N ALA A 48 6.68 3.44 17.09
CA ALA A 48 6.74 4.83 16.59
C ALA A 48 8.10 5.20 15.98
N GLU A 49 9.20 4.65 16.47
CA GLU A 49 10.53 4.88 15.89
C GLU A 49 10.66 4.48 14.41
N LEU A 50 9.75 3.65 13.89
CA LEU A 50 9.80 3.14 12.53
C LEU A 50 9.08 4.05 11.51
N TRP A 51 8.21 4.94 11.96
CA TRP A 51 7.37 5.77 11.08
C TRP A 51 7.33 7.25 11.50
N ASP A 52 7.67 7.58 12.75
CA ASP A 52 7.75 8.95 13.24
C ASP A 52 9.21 9.41 13.42
N ASP A 53 9.57 10.48 12.71
CA ASP A 53 10.92 11.05 12.71
C ASP A 53 11.35 11.57 14.09
N TYR A 54 10.40 12.07 14.90
CA TYR A 54 10.72 12.53 16.25
C TYR A 54 11.10 11.34 17.15
N SER A 55 10.28 10.30 17.16
CA SER A 55 10.51 9.07 17.93
C SER A 55 11.79 8.35 17.47
N ARG A 56 12.07 8.33 16.17
CA ARG A 56 13.31 7.75 15.61
C ARG A 56 14.55 8.46 16.16
N ARG A 57 14.59 9.79 16.07
CA ARG A 57 15.72 10.60 16.58
C ARG A 57 15.95 10.38 18.07
N LYS A 58 14.86 10.39 18.87
CA LYS A 58 14.94 10.12 20.31
C LYS A 58 15.53 8.75 20.62
N LYS A 59 15.12 7.71 19.87
CA LYS A 59 15.66 6.35 20.04
C LYS A 59 17.15 6.27 19.68
N LEU A 60 17.56 6.91 18.58
CA LEU A 60 18.97 6.97 18.18
C LEU A 60 19.83 7.69 19.22
N GLU A 61 19.34 8.80 19.78
CA GLU A 61 20.00 9.52 20.88
C GLU A 61 20.13 8.66 22.14
N ASP A 62 19.06 7.96 22.53
CA ASP A 62 19.08 7.06 23.69
C ASP A 62 20.06 5.89 23.49
N MET A 63 20.16 5.34 22.27
CA MET A 63 21.16 4.30 21.95
C MET A 63 22.59 4.84 22.04
N LYS A 64 22.84 6.05 21.53
CA LYS A 64 24.13 6.73 21.66
C LYS A 64 24.50 6.95 23.13
N ARG A 65 23.56 7.44 23.94
CA ARG A 65 23.76 7.64 25.39
C ARG A 65 24.12 6.35 26.13
N ARG A 66 23.61 5.20 25.68
CA ARG A 66 23.87 3.88 26.25
C ARG A 66 25.10 3.18 25.67
N ASN A 67 25.88 3.84 24.81
CA ASN A 67 26.98 3.25 24.05
C ASN A 67 26.59 1.96 23.30
N GLN A 68 25.36 1.90 22.79
CA GLN A 68 24.89 0.78 21.97
C GLN A 68 25.25 1.01 20.50
N PRO A 69 25.57 -0.06 19.74
CA PRO A 69 25.73 0.05 18.31
C PRO A 69 24.42 0.54 17.69
N SER A 70 24.47 1.70 17.03
CA SER A 70 23.33 2.26 16.31
C SER A 70 23.32 1.72 14.89
N PRO A 71 22.25 1.06 14.43
CA PRO A 71 22.11 0.76 13.01
C PRO A 71 21.93 2.07 12.21
N PRO A 72 22.14 2.02 10.88
CA PRO A 72 21.81 3.12 9.97
C PRO A 72 20.36 3.59 10.15
N GLU A 73 20.10 4.88 9.94
CA GLU A 73 18.79 5.48 10.15
C GLU A 73 17.73 4.87 9.21
N GLU A 74 18.15 4.48 8.01
CA GLU A 74 17.31 3.84 7.00
C GLU A 74 16.74 2.50 7.48
N MET A 75 17.40 1.82 8.43
CA MET A 75 16.87 0.59 9.03
C MET A 75 15.64 0.84 9.93
N PHE A 76 15.38 2.10 10.28
CA PHE A 76 14.18 2.53 10.99
C PHE A 76 13.08 3.02 10.02
N ASP A 77 13.19 2.78 8.73
CA ASP A 77 12.06 2.95 7.82
C ASP A 77 11.31 1.62 7.69
N TYR A 78 10.09 1.56 8.23
CA TYR A 78 9.27 0.34 8.15
C TYR A 78 9.02 -0.11 6.70
N ARG A 79 9.03 0.82 5.73
CA ARG A 79 8.77 0.54 4.31
C ARG A 79 9.90 -0.24 3.66
N LEU A 80 11.10 -0.18 4.25
CA LEU A 80 12.26 -0.94 3.82
C LEU A 80 12.32 -2.33 4.46
N THR A 81 11.38 -2.69 5.34
CA THR A 81 11.35 -4.04 5.93
C THR A 81 10.82 -5.08 4.94
N SER A 82 11.32 -6.31 5.07
CA SER A 82 10.84 -7.44 4.26
C SER A 82 9.35 -7.70 4.46
N SER A 83 8.85 -7.56 5.68
CA SER A 83 7.43 -7.77 6.02
C SER A 83 6.52 -6.75 5.34
N TYR A 84 6.87 -5.46 5.35
CA TYR A 84 6.07 -4.44 4.66
C TYR A 84 6.04 -4.70 3.15
N GLN A 85 7.21 -4.95 2.55
CA GLN A 85 7.32 -5.18 1.11
C GLN A 85 6.58 -6.44 0.66
N HIS A 86 6.69 -7.52 1.44
CA HIS A 86 5.92 -8.74 1.19
C HIS A 86 4.42 -8.45 1.27
N MET A 87 3.96 -7.80 2.33
CA MET A 87 2.56 -7.44 2.53
C MET A 87 2.03 -6.56 1.39
N LEU A 88 2.78 -5.53 0.99
CA LEU A 88 2.41 -4.64 -0.11
C LEU A 88 2.26 -5.42 -1.42
N VAL A 89 3.29 -6.16 -1.82
CA VAL A 89 3.31 -6.93 -3.07
C VAL A 89 2.24 -8.01 -3.09
N GLU A 90 2.06 -8.71 -1.97
CA GLU A 90 1.05 -9.76 -1.85
C GLU A 90 -0.35 -9.17 -1.90
N SER A 91 -0.64 -8.12 -1.14
CA SER A 91 -1.99 -7.55 -1.04
C SER A 91 -2.43 -6.74 -2.27
N THR A 92 -1.49 -6.24 -3.06
CA THR A 92 -1.80 -5.41 -4.24
C THR A 92 -1.40 -6.06 -5.56
N GLY A 93 -0.63 -7.15 -5.54
CA GLY A 93 -0.13 -7.80 -6.74
C GLY A 93 -1.23 -8.36 -7.64
N SER A 94 -0.92 -8.48 -8.93
CA SER A 94 -1.76 -9.17 -9.90
C SER A 94 -1.32 -10.63 -10.05
N GLY A 95 -2.27 -11.55 -9.88
CA GLY A 95 -2.08 -12.99 -10.06
C GLY A 95 -2.00 -13.40 -11.53
N ARG A 96 -1.56 -14.64 -11.79
CA ARG A 96 -1.69 -15.30 -13.11
C ARG A 96 -3.15 -15.49 -13.53
N TRP A 97 -4.03 -15.62 -12.53
CA TRP A 97 -5.46 -15.75 -12.71
C TRP A 97 -6.12 -14.41 -12.35
N ASN A 98 -7.12 -13.97 -13.12
CA ASN A 98 -7.83 -12.70 -12.92
C ASN A 98 -8.73 -12.67 -11.66
N TYR A 99 -8.46 -13.49 -10.65
CA TYR A 99 -9.14 -13.49 -9.37
C TYR A 99 -8.43 -12.52 -8.43
N ASP A 100 -8.72 -11.24 -8.57
CA ASP A 100 -8.12 -10.18 -7.75
C ASP A 100 -9.14 -9.26 -7.09
N CYS A 101 -10.39 -9.71 -6.98
CA CYS A 101 -11.45 -8.99 -6.27
C CYS A 101 -11.03 -8.63 -4.83
N ALA A 102 -10.35 -9.55 -4.16
CA ALA A 102 -9.80 -9.37 -2.82
C ALA A 102 -8.71 -8.30 -2.75
N LYS A 103 -8.04 -7.97 -3.86
CA LYS A 103 -6.89 -7.06 -3.94
C LYS A 103 -7.32 -5.61 -4.23
N HIS A 104 -8.52 -5.37 -4.76
CA HIS A 104 -8.96 -4.02 -5.15
C HIS A 104 -8.91 -3.00 -4.02
N PRO A 105 -9.45 -3.28 -2.81
CA PRO A 105 -9.43 -2.29 -1.74
C PRO A 105 -8.01 -1.95 -1.27
N HIS A 106 -7.10 -2.94 -1.32
CA HIS A 106 -5.68 -2.73 -1.02
C HIS A 106 -5.01 -1.85 -2.07
N ARG A 107 -5.21 -2.14 -3.36
CA ARG A 107 -4.69 -1.31 -4.46
C ARG A 107 -5.18 0.12 -4.41
N GLU A 108 -6.47 0.31 -4.13
CA GLU A 108 -7.06 1.64 -3.96
C GLU A 108 -6.48 2.37 -2.76
N PHE A 109 -6.26 1.68 -1.63
CA PHE A 109 -5.64 2.29 -0.47
C PHE A 109 -4.20 2.72 -0.75
N PHE A 110 -3.34 1.78 -1.17
CA PHE A 110 -1.92 2.02 -1.42
C PHE A 110 -1.62 2.81 -2.70
N GLY A 111 -2.61 3.06 -3.57
CA GLY A 111 -2.40 3.73 -4.85
C GLY A 111 -1.57 2.92 -5.84
N VAL A 112 -1.76 1.60 -5.83
CA VAL A 112 -1.04 0.65 -6.67
C VAL A 112 -1.92 0.25 -7.86
N PRO A 113 -1.61 0.66 -9.09
CA PRO A 113 -2.31 0.20 -10.27
C PRO A 113 -2.16 -1.31 -10.47
N ARG A 114 -3.17 -1.90 -11.10
CA ARG A 114 -3.13 -3.32 -11.46
C ARG A 114 -1.91 -3.60 -12.36
N GLY A 115 -1.15 -4.65 -12.05
CA GLY A 115 0.05 -5.04 -12.79
C GLY A 115 1.34 -4.36 -12.33
N MET A 116 1.29 -3.34 -11.47
CA MET A 116 2.50 -2.70 -10.92
C MET A 116 3.34 -3.71 -10.15
N TYR A 117 2.71 -4.53 -9.33
CA TYR A 117 3.31 -5.72 -8.72
C TYR A 117 2.62 -6.97 -9.26
N THR A 118 3.36 -8.07 -9.40
CA THR A 118 2.81 -9.35 -9.88
C THR A 118 3.15 -10.49 -8.94
N SER A 119 2.29 -11.50 -8.87
CA SER A 119 2.50 -12.70 -8.02
C SER A 119 3.76 -13.48 -8.40
N ASP A 120 4.11 -13.46 -9.69
CA ASP A 120 5.35 -14.08 -10.20
C ASP A 120 6.58 -13.38 -9.61
N LEU A 121 6.49 -12.06 -9.38
CA LEU A 121 7.51 -11.29 -8.68
C LEU A 121 7.56 -11.62 -7.19
N ALA A 122 6.42 -11.91 -6.55
CA ALA A 122 6.37 -12.20 -5.12
C ALA A 122 7.18 -13.46 -4.75
N TRP A 123 7.08 -14.54 -5.51
CA TRP A 123 7.87 -15.76 -5.28
C TRP A 123 9.31 -15.63 -5.80
N ALA A 124 9.52 -15.11 -7.01
CA ALA A 124 10.84 -15.03 -7.62
C ALA A 124 11.76 -13.97 -6.97
N LYS A 125 11.20 -12.89 -6.40
CA LYS A 125 11.95 -11.80 -5.79
C LYS A 125 11.90 -11.78 -4.25
N ARG A 126 11.47 -12.85 -3.57
CA ARG A 126 11.47 -12.90 -2.08
C ARG A 126 12.81 -12.50 -1.46
N HIS A 127 13.91 -12.92 -2.09
CA HIS A 127 15.28 -12.60 -1.65
C HIS A 127 15.61 -11.09 -1.70
N LYS A 128 14.81 -10.28 -2.41
CA LYS A 128 14.99 -8.81 -2.50
C LYS A 128 14.24 -8.06 -1.41
N PHE A 129 13.23 -8.66 -0.80
CA PHE A 129 12.45 -8.00 0.24
C PHE A 129 13.33 -7.66 1.43
N GLY A 130 13.29 -6.41 1.87
CA GLY A 130 14.16 -5.92 2.94
C GLY A 130 15.46 -5.26 2.47
N TYR A 131 15.78 -5.34 1.16
CA TYR A 131 17.07 -4.91 0.62
C TYR A 131 16.96 -3.86 -0.49
N VAL A 132 15.75 -3.57 -0.97
CA VAL A 132 15.49 -2.62 -2.05
C VAL A 132 14.30 -1.72 -1.69
N THR A 133 14.01 -0.69 -2.48
CA THR A 133 12.81 0.12 -2.27
C THR A 133 11.55 -0.56 -2.85
N PRO A 134 10.34 -0.20 -2.40
CA PRO A 134 9.10 -0.65 -3.04
C PRO A 134 9.03 -0.36 -4.55
N SER A 135 9.64 0.73 -5.01
CA SER A 135 9.70 1.09 -6.44
C SER A 135 10.57 0.13 -7.24
N ASP A 136 11.65 -0.40 -6.67
CA ASP A 136 12.53 -1.38 -7.32
C ASP A 136 11.86 -2.76 -7.52
N LEU A 137 10.83 -3.04 -6.70
CA LEU A 137 10.05 -4.26 -6.79
C LEU A 137 9.05 -4.24 -7.95
N ALA A 138 8.69 -3.05 -8.44
CA ALA A 138 7.70 -2.88 -9.50
C ALA A 138 8.09 -3.65 -10.78
N ASN A 139 7.07 -4.00 -11.56
CA ASN A 139 7.22 -4.59 -12.87
C ASN A 139 7.97 -3.62 -13.81
N THR A 140 8.75 -4.14 -14.74
CA THR A 140 9.53 -3.35 -15.70
C THR A 140 8.67 -2.38 -16.51
N MET A 141 7.41 -2.74 -16.80
CA MET A 141 6.46 -1.86 -17.51
C MET A 141 6.06 -0.61 -16.71
N PHE A 142 6.26 -0.63 -15.40
CA PHE A 142 5.98 0.49 -14.51
C PHE A 142 7.24 1.26 -14.08
N LYS A 143 8.43 0.82 -14.52
CA LYS A 143 9.67 1.55 -14.24
C LYS A 143 9.70 2.84 -15.04
N GLY A 144 9.79 3.98 -14.35
CA GLY A 144 9.75 5.30 -14.96
C GLY A 144 8.34 5.79 -15.31
N THR A 145 7.31 4.96 -15.06
CA THR A 145 5.91 5.35 -15.27
C THR A 145 5.42 6.11 -14.04
N HIS A 146 5.06 7.38 -14.23
CA HIS A 146 4.41 8.16 -13.20
C HIS A 146 2.96 7.72 -13.04
N VAL A 147 2.55 7.48 -11.81
CA VAL A 147 1.16 7.19 -11.45
C VAL A 147 0.61 8.43 -10.76
N PRO A 148 -0.49 9.04 -11.21
CA PRO A 148 -0.96 10.28 -10.63
C PRO A 148 -1.52 10.08 -9.22
N SER A 149 -1.25 11.01 -8.31
CA SER A 149 -1.97 11.18 -7.04
C SER A 149 -3.05 12.26 -7.17
N LYS A 150 -3.90 12.41 -6.14
CA LYS A 150 -4.95 13.46 -6.14
C LYS A 150 -4.37 14.87 -6.20
N THR A 151 -3.21 15.11 -5.57
CA THR A 151 -2.54 16.41 -5.56
C THR A 151 -1.89 16.70 -6.92
N ASP A 152 -1.45 15.67 -7.64
CA ASP A 152 -0.89 15.83 -8.99
C ASP A 152 -1.92 16.38 -9.97
N VAL A 153 -3.16 15.89 -9.94
CA VAL A 153 -4.25 16.40 -10.79
C VAL A 153 -4.43 17.91 -10.63
N SER A 154 -4.50 18.38 -9.38
CA SER A 154 -4.64 19.81 -9.07
C SER A 154 -3.43 20.60 -9.57
N SER A 155 -2.23 20.05 -9.39
CA SER A 155 -0.98 20.68 -9.81
C SER A 155 -0.87 20.80 -11.34
N VAL A 156 -1.27 19.77 -12.07
CA VAL A 156 -1.28 19.78 -13.54
C VAL A 156 -2.31 20.77 -14.07
N LEU A 157 -3.51 20.84 -13.49
CA LEU A 157 -4.52 21.85 -13.87
C LEU A 157 -3.99 23.27 -13.69
N ILE A 158 -3.35 23.58 -12.56
CA ILE A 158 -2.74 24.89 -12.32
C ILE A 158 -1.63 25.17 -13.33
N LEU A 159 -0.79 24.17 -13.64
CA LEU A 159 0.32 24.32 -14.57
C LEU A 159 -0.19 24.58 -16.00
N LEU A 160 -1.20 23.85 -16.46
CA LEU A 160 -1.83 24.09 -17.76
C LEU A 160 -2.53 25.46 -17.81
N GLY A 161 -3.21 25.85 -16.73
CA GLY A 161 -3.80 27.18 -16.59
C GLY A 161 -2.77 28.30 -16.71
N LYS A 162 -1.61 28.16 -16.05
CA LYS A 162 -0.47 29.09 -16.18
C LYS A 162 0.11 29.14 -17.59
N ARG A 163 -0.08 28.08 -18.39
CA ARG A 163 0.31 28.03 -19.81
C ARG A 163 -0.78 28.57 -20.75
N GLY A 164 -1.89 29.09 -20.20
CA GLY A 164 -2.97 29.72 -20.96
C GLY A 164 -4.09 28.77 -21.38
N LEU A 165 -4.11 27.51 -20.92
CA LEU A 165 -5.24 26.61 -21.17
C LEU A 165 -6.41 26.92 -20.23
N PRO A 166 -7.62 27.16 -20.76
CA PRO A 166 -8.84 27.14 -19.97
C PRO A 166 -9.02 25.81 -19.23
N ALA A 167 -9.71 25.85 -18.09
CA ALA A 167 -9.89 24.68 -17.22
C ALA A 167 -10.59 23.52 -17.95
N GLU A 168 -11.54 23.82 -18.84
CA GLU A 168 -12.28 22.85 -19.63
C GLU A 168 -11.36 22.06 -20.57
N LEU A 169 -10.43 22.75 -21.25
CA LEU A 169 -9.45 22.11 -22.14
C LEU A 169 -8.41 21.33 -21.33
N ALA A 170 -7.98 21.86 -20.18
CA ALA A 170 -7.07 21.14 -19.29
C ALA A 170 -7.70 19.82 -18.80
N LEU A 171 -8.98 19.82 -18.43
CA LEU A 171 -9.71 18.61 -18.04
C LEU A 171 -9.85 17.62 -19.21
N GLN A 172 -10.11 18.08 -20.44
CA GLN A 172 -10.12 17.22 -21.62
C GLN A 172 -8.76 16.58 -21.90
N VAL A 173 -7.66 17.32 -21.71
CA VAL A 173 -6.30 16.78 -21.84
C VAL A 173 -6.04 15.69 -20.80
N LEU A 174 -6.43 15.91 -19.55
CA LEU A 174 -6.29 14.91 -18.49
C LEU A 174 -7.11 13.65 -18.78
N ASP A 175 -8.35 13.79 -19.27
CA ASP A 175 -9.20 12.65 -19.63
C ASP A 175 -8.64 11.89 -20.85
N PHE A 176 -8.18 12.60 -21.88
CA PHE A 176 -7.54 11.99 -23.06
C PHE A 176 -6.26 11.23 -22.70
N ALA A 177 -5.51 11.72 -21.72
CA ALA A 177 -4.30 11.06 -21.21
C ALA A 177 -4.58 9.95 -20.19
N ASP A 178 -5.86 9.68 -19.87
CA ASP A 178 -6.29 8.82 -18.76
C ASP A 178 -5.57 9.14 -17.45
N TYR A 179 -5.32 10.43 -17.19
CA TYR A 179 -4.59 10.93 -16.03
C TYR A 179 -5.50 10.95 -14.80
N ARG A 180 -5.87 9.75 -14.33
CA ARG A 180 -6.72 9.55 -13.17
C ARG A 180 -5.87 9.36 -11.92
N PRO A 181 -6.25 9.98 -10.79
CA PRO A 181 -5.53 9.77 -9.54
C PRO A 181 -5.74 8.33 -9.05
N TYR A 182 -4.64 7.66 -8.70
CA TYR A 182 -4.65 6.39 -8.00
C TYR A 182 -4.32 6.62 -6.52
N GLY A 183 -4.96 5.85 -5.66
CA GLY A 183 -4.69 5.92 -4.23
C GLY A 183 -5.70 6.76 -3.46
N ARG A 184 -5.89 6.39 -2.20
CA ARG A 184 -6.68 7.17 -1.24
C ARG A 184 -5.83 8.03 -0.33
N LEU A 185 -4.57 7.62 -0.09
CA LEU A 185 -3.63 8.29 0.80
C LEU A 185 -3.29 9.71 0.31
N PRO A 186 -3.46 10.74 1.15
CA PRO A 186 -2.93 12.08 0.90
C PRO A 186 -1.41 12.10 0.68
N ILE A 187 -0.65 11.48 1.58
CA ILE A 187 0.81 11.31 1.45
C ILE A 187 1.07 9.94 0.85
N ARG A 188 1.63 9.94 -0.36
CA ARG A 188 1.83 8.73 -1.12
C ARG A 188 2.90 7.83 -0.49
N ASP A 189 2.74 6.51 -0.67
CA ASP A 189 3.70 5.47 -0.30
C ASP A 189 4.08 5.41 1.19
N ASP A 190 3.37 6.17 2.05
CA ASP A 190 3.58 6.24 3.49
C ASP A 190 2.28 6.06 4.30
N PRO A 191 1.71 4.85 4.34
CA PRO A 191 0.47 4.57 5.07
C PRO A 191 0.42 5.06 6.52
N LEU A 192 1.56 5.11 7.22
CA LEU A 192 1.63 5.47 8.64
C LEU A 192 1.89 6.97 8.88
N HIS A 193 2.02 7.76 7.81
CA HIS A 193 2.13 9.21 7.93
C HIS A 193 0.95 9.82 8.71
N PRO A 194 1.15 10.81 9.60
CA PRO A 194 0.07 11.43 10.36
C PRO A 194 -1.11 11.94 9.52
N ASP A 195 -0.82 12.59 8.38
CA ASP A 195 -1.83 13.10 7.44
C ASP A 195 -2.66 12.00 6.76
N ASN A 196 -2.21 10.75 6.82
CA ASN A 196 -2.92 9.59 6.27
C ASN A 196 -3.80 8.88 7.32
N SER A 197 -3.78 9.33 8.58
CA SER A 197 -4.43 8.65 9.71
C SER A 197 -5.92 8.36 9.50
N GLU A 198 -6.68 9.26 8.87
CA GLU A 198 -8.10 9.07 8.60
C GLU A 198 -8.34 7.94 7.59
N GLU A 199 -7.61 7.95 6.47
CA GLU A 199 -7.72 6.90 5.44
C GLU A 199 -7.18 5.57 5.94
N LEU A 200 -6.09 5.58 6.72
CA LEU A 200 -5.56 4.38 7.39
C LEU A 200 -6.61 3.79 8.33
N ALA A 201 -7.30 4.59 9.13
CA ALA A 201 -8.35 4.11 10.02
C ALA A 201 -9.53 3.49 9.26
N LYS A 202 -9.97 4.10 8.15
CA LYS A 202 -11.00 3.53 7.27
C LYS A 202 -10.56 2.19 6.69
N TYR A 203 -9.33 2.12 6.21
CA TYR A 203 -8.75 0.91 5.64
C TYR A 203 -8.58 -0.22 6.67
N LEU A 204 -8.08 0.09 7.87
CA LEU A 204 -7.96 -0.91 8.95
C LEU A 204 -9.31 -1.36 9.50
N ARG A 205 -10.38 -0.55 9.42
CA ARG A 205 -11.74 -1.01 9.72
C ARG A 205 -12.25 -1.98 8.67
N TYR A 206 -11.87 -1.77 7.40
CA TYR A 206 -12.15 -2.71 6.33
C TYR A 206 -11.43 -4.03 6.57
N CYS A 207 -10.11 -4.00 6.77
CA CYS A 207 -9.29 -5.18 7.03
C CYS A 207 -9.72 -5.89 8.31
#